data_AF-X1MH33-F1
#
_entry.id   AF-X1MH33-F1
#
_cell.length_a   1.000
_cell.length_b   1.000
_cell.length_c   1.000
_cell.angle_alpha   90.00
_cell.angle_beta   90.00
_cell.angle_gamma   90.00
#
_symmetry.space_group_name_H-M   'P 1'
#
loop_
_entity.id
_entity.type
_entity.pdbx_description
1 polymer ?
#
loop_
_entity_poly.entity_id
_entity_poly.type
_entity_poly.pdbx_seq_one_letter_code
_entity_poly.pdbx_strand_id
1 'polypeptide(L)'
;MDKEVYNRYRSELRHEDNLINHRISWFLVAQTLLFTALGVALKYNKTALAATVILVGFFSSLLIFVSVWAATKPFFDYRGRLEGVMQEGDSDDEYPQLSREVGTIKRGFVAPFDLPIIFGIAWLFCGKRMAHPAVG
;
A
#
# COMPACT_ATOMS: atom_id res chain seq x y z
N MET A 1 3.34 -32.08 4.85
CA MET A 1 3.70 -30.87 5.61
C MET A 1 2.94 -30.88 6.94
N ASP A 2 3.58 -30.68 8.09
CA ASP A 2 2.87 -30.69 9.38
C ASP A 2 1.79 -29.60 9.41
N LYS A 3 0.59 -29.93 9.88
CA LYS A 3 -0.56 -29.00 10.00
C LYS A 3 -0.21 -27.75 10.80
N GLU A 4 0.76 -27.84 11.71
CA GLU A 4 1.28 -26.72 12.48
C GLU A 4 2.00 -25.67 11.62
N VAL A 5 2.85 -26.11 10.68
CA VAL A 5 3.57 -25.21 9.77
C VAL A 5 2.58 -24.50 8.84
N TYR A 6 1.57 -25.22 8.38
CA TYR A 6 0.48 -24.67 7.56
C TYR A 6 -0.32 -23.60 8.31
N ASN A 7 -0.77 -23.91 9.52
CA ASN A 7 -1.57 -22.98 10.33
C ASN A 7 -0.77 -21.73 10.72
N ARG A 8 0.52 -21.90 11.02
CA ARG A 8 1.42 -20.78 11.31
C ARG A 8 1.54 -19.85 10.10
N TYR A 9 1.79 -20.41 8.92
CA TYR A 9 1.91 -19.63 7.70
C TYR A 9 0.62 -18.88 7.34
N ARG A 10 -0.54 -19.57 7.43
CA ARG A 10 -1.85 -18.93 7.21
C ARG A 10 -2.10 -17.77 8.20
N SER A 11 -1.65 -17.91 9.44
CA SER A 11 -1.82 -16.87 10.47
C SER A 11 -0.92 -15.65 10.23
N GLU A 12 0.31 -15.86 9.75
CA GLU A 12 1.26 -14.80 9.43
C GLU A 12 0.76 -13.99 8.22
N LEU A 13 0.32 -14.66 7.16
CA LEU A 13 -0.28 -14.01 5.99
C LEU A 13 -1.47 -13.12 6.37
N ARG A 14 -2.38 -13.65 7.19
CA ARG A 14 -3.56 -12.91 7.64
C ARG A 14 -3.18 -11.69 8.50
N HIS A 15 -2.10 -11.78 9.25
CA HIS A 15 -1.59 -10.68 10.05
C HIS A 15 -1.01 -9.57 9.17
N GLU A 16 -0.21 -9.92 8.16
CA GLU A 16 0.38 -8.97 7.21
C GLU A 16 -0.69 -8.24 6.38
N ASP A 17 -1.69 -8.96 5.87
CA ASP A 17 -2.82 -8.37 5.15
C ASP A 17 -3.59 -7.36 6.01
N ASN A 18 -3.85 -7.71 7.28
CA ASN A 18 -4.55 -6.81 8.19
C ASN A 18 -3.72 -5.55 8.50
N LEU A 19 -2.40 -5.70 8.64
CA LEU A 19 -1.50 -4.58 8.88
C LEU A 19 -1.45 -3.62 7.68
N ILE A 20 -1.41 -4.16 6.45
CA ILE A 20 -1.47 -3.37 5.21
C ILE A 20 -2.80 -2.64 5.11
N ASN A 21 -3.92 -3.33 5.34
CA ASN A 21 -5.24 -2.73 5.27
C ASN A 21 -5.41 -1.57 6.29
N HIS A 22 -4.87 -1.75 7.50
CA HIS A 22 -4.87 -0.69 8.52
C HIS A 22 -4.04 0.53 8.08
N ARG A 23 -2.86 0.32 7.49
CA ARG A 23 -2.02 1.41 6.96
C ARG A 23 -2.72 2.19 5.85
N ILE A 24 -3.36 1.50 4.91
CA ILE A 24 -4.12 2.12 3.81
C ILE A 24 -5.30 2.92 4.35
N SER A 25 -6.02 2.36 5.32
CA SER A 25 -7.17 3.04 5.94
C SER A 25 -6.75 4.35 6.58
N TRP A 26 -5.67 4.34 7.38
CA TRP A 26 -5.12 5.56 7.98
C TRP A 26 -4.58 6.55 6.95
N PHE A 27 -3.95 6.05 5.89
CA PHE A 27 -3.49 6.88 4.78
C PHE A 27 -4.66 7.60 4.11
N LEU A 28 -5.75 6.91 3.78
CA LEU A 28 -6.93 7.49 3.16
C LEU A 28 -7.57 8.58 4.04
N VAL A 29 -7.67 8.33 5.35
CA VAL A 29 -8.16 9.34 6.30
C VAL A 29 -7.24 10.57 6.31
N ALA A 30 -5.92 10.37 6.35
CA ALA A 30 -4.97 11.48 6.29
C ALA A 30 -5.08 12.27 4.97
N GLN A 31 -5.21 11.60 3.83
CA GLN A 31 -5.35 12.25 2.52
C GLN A 31 -6.62 13.10 2.44
N THR A 32 -7.76 12.58 2.88
CA THR A 32 -9.03 13.34 2.87
C THR A 32 -8.97 14.58 3.76
N LEU A 33 -8.33 14.48 4.93
CA LEU A 33 -8.08 15.63 5.81
C LEU A 33 -7.16 16.66 5.14
N LEU A 34 -6.08 16.23 4.48
CA LEU A 34 -5.16 17.12 3.77
C LEU A 34 -5.84 17.82 2.59
N PHE A 35 -6.68 17.14 1.80
CA PHE A 35 -7.46 17.79 0.74
C PHE A 35 -8.45 18.80 1.29
N THR A 36 -9.07 18.51 2.43
CA THR A 36 -9.96 19.45 3.11
C THR A 36 -9.18 20.69 3.56
N ALA A 37 -8.02 20.51 4.17
CA ALA A 37 -7.13 21.59 4.56
C ALA A 37 -6.64 22.42 3.36
N LEU A 38 -6.33 21.76 2.23
CA LEU A 38 -5.98 22.42 0.98
C LEU A 38 -7.11 23.31 0.48
N GLY A 39 -8.35 22.81 0.48
CA GLY A 39 -9.53 23.57 0.05
C GLY A 39 -9.74 24.84 0.89
N VAL A 40 -9.55 24.73 2.21
CA VAL A 40 -9.59 25.89 3.12
C VAL A 40 -8.44 26.85 2.82
N ALA A 41 -7.21 26.36 2.67
CA ALA A 41 -6.05 27.19 2.36
C ALA A 41 -6.23 27.99 1.07
N LEU A 42 -6.77 27.35 0.03
CA LEU A 42 -7.11 27.99 -1.25
C LEU A 42 -8.23 29.02 -1.11
N LYS A 43 -9.30 28.70 -0.38
CA LYS A 43 -10.42 29.64 -0.14
C LYS A 43 -9.97 30.96 0.49
N TYR A 44 -8.98 30.90 1.39
CA TYR A 44 -8.43 32.09 2.07
C TYR A 44 -7.13 32.63 1.43
N ASN A 45 -6.79 32.20 0.21
CA ASN A 45 -5.57 32.61 -0.52
C ASN A 45 -4.28 32.47 0.30
N LYS A 46 -4.20 31.48 1.19
CA LYS A 46 -3.01 31.18 1.99
C LYS A 46 -2.06 30.28 1.21
N THR A 47 -1.34 30.85 0.25
CA THR A 47 -0.44 30.13 -0.66
C THR A 47 0.66 29.34 0.05
N ALA A 48 1.26 29.91 1.11
CA ALA A 48 2.27 29.21 1.91
C ALA A 48 1.69 27.97 2.64
N LEU A 49 0.48 28.09 3.19
CA LEU A 49 -0.21 26.96 3.84
C LEU A 49 -0.55 25.88 2.82
N ALA A 50 -1.06 26.27 1.65
CA ALA A 50 -1.42 25.36 0.57
C ALA A 50 -0.19 24.60 0.04
N ALA A 51 0.95 25.27 -0.14
CA ALA A 51 2.21 24.63 -0.54
C ALA A 51 2.69 23.61 0.50
N THR A 52 2.65 23.93 1.80
CA THR A 52 3.01 22.99 2.87
C THR A 52 2.09 21.77 2.87
N VAL A 53 0.78 21.96 2.72
CA VAL A 53 -0.18 20.84 2.67
C VAL A 53 0.10 19.92 1.47
N ILE A 54 0.42 20.47 0.30
CA ILE A 54 0.79 19.67 -0.88
C ILE A 54 2.07 18.87 -0.63
N LEU A 55 3.11 19.49 -0.07
CA LEU A 55 4.36 18.79 0.22
C LEU A 55 4.12 17.65 1.21
N VAL A 56 3.39 17.91 2.29
CA VAL A 56 3.03 16.89 3.29
C VAL A 56 2.21 15.75 2.65
N GLY A 57 1.26 16.08 1.78
CA GLY A 57 0.48 15.09 1.02
C GLY A 57 1.32 14.23 0.09
N PHE A 58 2.27 14.83 -0.60
CA PHE A 58 3.20 14.13 -1.49
C PHE A 58 4.15 13.21 -0.71
N PHE A 59 4.81 13.74 0.33
CA PHE A 59 5.75 12.95 1.15
C PHE A 59 5.06 11.81 1.90
N SER A 60 3.85 12.03 2.43
CA SER A 60 3.08 10.96 3.06
C SER A 60 2.69 9.85 2.06
N SER A 61 2.36 10.22 0.81
CA SER A 61 2.10 9.24 -0.26
C SER A 61 3.34 8.40 -0.57
N LEU A 62 4.51 9.04 -0.64
CA LEU A 62 5.79 8.34 -0.87
C LEU A 62 6.18 7.43 0.30
N LEU A 63 5.96 7.87 1.54
CA LEU A 63 6.18 7.07 2.75
C LEU A 63 5.32 5.81 2.78
N ILE A 64 4.04 5.93 2.45
CA ILE A 64 3.14 4.76 2.39
C ILE A 64 3.51 3.84 1.23
N PHE A 65 3.90 4.38 0.07
CA PHE A 65 4.42 3.59 -1.03
C PHE A 65 5.64 2.75 -0.61
N VAL A 66 6.62 3.37 0.05
CA VAL A 66 7.81 2.65 0.58
C VAL A 66 7.41 1.63 1.65
N SER A 67 6.44 1.95 2.51
CA SER A 67 5.92 1.05 3.54
C SER A 67 5.29 -0.22 2.95
N VAL A 68 4.48 -0.07 1.90
CA VAL A 68 3.87 -1.19 1.16
C VAL A 68 4.93 -1.98 0.39
N TRP A 69 5.88 -1.28 -0.25
CA TRP A 69 6.99 -1.92 -0.94
C TRP A 69 7.86 -2.77 0.01
N ALA A 70 8.16 -2.25 1.20
CA ALA A 70 8.90 -2.99 2.21
C ALA A 70 8.17 -4.26 2.65
N ALA A 71 6.83 -4.21 2.73
CA ALA A 71 6.00 -5.38 3.05
C ALA A 71 5.97 -6.45 1.93
N THR A 72 6.29 -6.10 0.68
CA THR A 72 6.38 -7.09 -0.41
C THR A 72 7.68 -7.88 -0.46
N LYS A 73 8.79 -7.35 0.07
CA LYS A 73 10.09 -8.04 0.00
C LYS A 73 10.12 -9.40 0.73
N PRO A 74 9.56 -9.54 1.95
CA PRO A 74 9.48 -10.83 2.64
C PRO A 74 8.79 -11.90 1.78
N PHE A 75 7.66 -11.55 1.17
CA PHE A 75 6.85 -12.50 0.38
C PHE A 75 7.61 -13.19 -0.76
N PHE A 76 8.55 -12.51 -1.42
CA PHE A 76 9.32 -13.10 -2.53
C PHE A 76 10.42 -14.04 -2.05
N ASP A 77 11.05 -13.75 -0.91
CA ASP A 77 12.16 -14.53 -0.35
C ASP A 77 11.65 -15.83 0.30
N TYR A 78 10.44 -15.82 0.88
CA TYR A 78 9.83 -17.00 1.49
C TYR A 78 9.34 -18.06 0.50
N ARG A 79 9.16 -17.70 -0.78
CA ARG A 79 8.71 -18.65 -1.82
C ARG A 79 9.77 -19.73 -2.12
N GLY A 80 11.05 -19.36 -2.08
CA GLY A 80 12.15 -20.31 -2.28
C GLY A 80 12.29 -21.31 -1.12
N ARG A 81 11.96 -20.90 0.11
CA ARG A 81 11.94 -21.82 1.27
C ARG A 81 10.72 -22.74 1.27
N LEU A 82 9.55 -22.26 0.83
CA LEU A 82 8.36 -23.10 0.72
C LEU A 82 8.48 -24.13 -0.40
N GLU A 83 9.01 -23.77 -1.58
CA GLU A 83 9.20 -24.74 -2.68
C GLU A 83 10.17 -25.87 -2.29
N GLY A 84 11.24 -25.56 -1.54
CA GLY A 84 12.14 -26.58 -0.99
C GLY A 84 11.47 -27.55 -0.01
N VAL A 85 10.48 -27.09 0.76
CA VAL A 85 9.72 -27.92 1.73
C VAL A 85 8.54 -28.65 1.06
N MET A 86 7.94 -28.08 0.01
CA MET A 86 6.88 -28.72 -0.78
C MET A 86 7.40 -29.85 -1.66
N GLN A 87 8.66 -29.78 -2.13
CA GLN A 87 9.25 -30.79 -3.00
C GLN A 87 9.65 -32.08 -2.24
N GLU A 88 9.78 -32.00 -0.92
CA GLU A 88 10.16 -33.11 -0.04
C GLU A 88 8.94 -33.83 0.59
N GLY A 89 7.75 -33.25 0.49
CA GLY A 89 6.50 -33.84 0.97
C GLY A 89 5.65 -34.37 -0.18
N ASP A 90 5.33 -35.66 -0.13
CA ASP A 90 4.47 -36.36 -1.08
C ASP A 90 3.21 -35.54 -1.43
N SER A 91 2.93 -35.50 -2.72
CA SER A 91 1.93 -34.65 -3.37
C SER A 91 0.52 -35.12 -3.04
N ASP A 92 0.06 -34.85 -1.83
CA ASP A 92 -1.36 -34.92 -1.49
C ASP A 92 -2.05 -33.59 -1.83
N ASP A 93 -3.17 -33.73 -2.55
CA ASP A 93 -4.15 -32.71 -2.97
C ASP A 93 -4.75 -31.86 -1.82
N GLU A 94 -4.17 -31.88 -0.61
CA GLU A 94 -4.70 -31.25 0.60
C GLU A 94 -4.34 -29.75 0.72
N TYR A 95 -3.36 -29.25 -0.04
CA TYR A 95 -2.89 -27.85 0.03
C TYR A 95 -3.19 -26.89 -1.16
N PRO A 96 -4.11 -27.17 -2.11
CA PRO A 96 -4.33 -26.31 -3.28
C PRO A 96 -4.88 -24.93 -2.89
N GLN A 97 -5.49 -24.80 -1.71
CA GLN A 97 -6.04 -23.53 -1.22
C GLN A 97 -4.95 -22.50 -0.92
N LEU A 98 -3.77 -22.91 -0.46
CA LEU A 98 -2.69 -21.99 -0.16
C LEU A 98 -2.10 -21.41 -1.45
N SER A 99 -1.82 -22.24 -2.44
CA SER A 99 -1.33 -21.80 -3.77
C SER A 99 -2.32 -20.86 -4.47
N ARG A 100 -3.64 -21.14 -4.35
CA ARG A 100 -4.70 -20.24 -4.85
C ARG A 100 -4.81 -18.94 -4.06
N GLU A 101 -4.68 -18.99 -2.74
CA GLU A 101 -4.63 -17.79 -1.90
C GLU A 101 -3.39 -16.94 -2.23
N VAL A 102 -2.19 -17.51 -2.41
CA VAL A 102 -1.00 -16.72 -2.81
C VAL A 102 -1.17 -16.09 -4.20
N GLY A 103 -1.81 -16.82 -5.13
CA GLY A 103 -2.17 -16.29 -6.45
C GLY A 103 -3.24 -15.20 -6.41
N THR A 104 -4.16 -15.26 -5.46
CA THR A 104 -5.22 -14.25 -5.26
C THR A 104 -4.70 -13.04 -4.48
N ILE A 105 -3.79 -13.24 -3.52
CA ILE A 105 -3.05 -12.21 -2.79
C ILE A 105 -2.24 -11.36 -3.78
N LYS A 106 -1.64 -11.96 -4.84
CA LYS A 106 -1.01 -11.19 -5.93
C LYS A 106 -1.95 -10.19 -6.61
N ARG A 107 -3.23 -10.50 -6.73
CA ARG A 107 -4.24 -9.56 -7.28
C ARG A 107 -4.74 -8.58 -6.22
N GLY A 108 -4.83 -9.01 -4.95
CA GLY A 108 -5.15 -8.14 -3.81
C GLY A 108 -4.08 -7.09 -3.51
N PHE A 109 -2.81 -7.38 -3.81
CA PHE A 109 -1.68 -6.47 -3.59
C PHE A 109 -1.60 -5.30 -4.57
N VAL A 110 -2.29 -5.36 -5.71
CA VAL A 110 -2.30 -4.26 -6.69
C VAL A 110 -3.01 -3.02 -6.13
N ALA A 111 -4.13 -3.20 -5.42
CA ALA A 111 -4.90 -2.10 -4.84
C ALA A 111 -4.11 -1.23 -3.82
N PRO A 112 -3.32 -1.82 -2.89
CA PRO A 112 -2.39 -1.10 -2.02
C PRO A 112 -1.35 -0.24 -2.73
N PHE A 113 -0.91 -0.63 -3.93
CA PHE A 113 0.10 0.10 -4.70
C PHE A 113 -0.50 1.23 -5.52
N ASP A 114 -1.67 1.01 -6.11
CA ASP A 114 -2.31 1.99 -6.98
C ASP A 114 -2.74 3.24 -6.19
N LEU A 115 -3.24 3.08 -4.96
CA LEU A 115 -3.73 4.19 -4.15
C LEU A 115 -2.66 5.26 -3.86
N PRO A 116 -1.47 4.94 -3.29
CA PRO A 116 -0.41 5.92 -3.08
C PRO A 116 0.07 6.60 -4.37
N ILE A 117 0.11 5.87 -5.48
CA ILE A 117 0.53 6.41 -6.78
C ILE A 117 -0.48 7.46 -7.26
N ILE A 118 -1.77 7.14 -7.23
CA ILE A 118 -2.85 8.05 -7.64
C ILE A 118 -2.80 9.34 -6.80
N PHE A 119 -2.68 9.22 -5.47
CA PHE A 119 -2.58 10.39 -4.59
C PHE A 119 -1.30 11.19 -4.83
N GLY A 120 -0.15 10.53 -5.03
CA GLY A 120 1.11 11.19 -5.38
C GLY A 120 0.99 12.01 -6.68
N ILE A 121 0.37 11.44 -7.72
CA ILE A 121 0.10 12.14 -8.98
C ILE A 121 -0.86 13.31 -8.76
N ALA A 122 -1.92 13.14 -7.96
CA ALA A 122 -2.86 14.20 -7.63
C ALA A 122 -2.17 15.39 -6.94
N TRP A 123 -1.28 15.14 -5.97
CA TRP A 123 -0.52 16.19 -5.30
C TRP A 123 0.46 16.90 -6.23
N LEU A 124 1.14 16.18 -7.13
CA LEU A 124 1.99 16.80 -8.16
C LEU A 124 1.19 17.70 -9.08
N PHE A 125 -0.01 17.27 -9.49
CA PHE A 125 -0.90 18.07 -10.32
C PHE A 125 -1.37 19.35 -9.59
N CYS A 126 -1.80 19.24 -8.34
CA CYS A 126 -2.17 20.38 -7.50
C CYS A 126 -1.01 21.36 -7.29
N GLY A 127 0.19 20.84 -7.02
CA GLY A 127 1.40 21.67 -6.84
C GLY A 127 1.81 22.40 -8.12
N LYS A 128 1.83 21.70 -9.26
CA LYS A 128 2.15 22.32 -10.56
C LYS A 128 1.15 23.41 -10.92
N ARG A 129 -0.14 23.20 -10.66
CA ARG A 129 -1.20 24.21 -10.89
C ARG A 129 -1.05 25.44 -10.00
N MET A 130 -0.54 25.30 -8.78
CA MET A 130 -0.24 26.45 -7.93
C MET A 130 1.03 27.20 -8.33
N ALA A 131 2.04 26.50 -8.86
CA ALA A 131 3.28 27.11 -9.33
C ALA A 131 3.12 27.89 -10.65
N HIS A 132 2.17 27.50 -11.49
CA HIS A 132 1.71 28.28 -12.64
C HIS A 132 0.31 28.83 -12.36
N PRO A 133 0.16 29.94 -11.62
CA PRO A 133 -1.08 30.70 -11.71
C PRO A 133 -1.19 31.10 -13.18
N ALA A 134 -2.22 30.61 -13.86
CA ALA A 134 -2.49 30.99 -15.23
C ALA A 134 -2.46 32.52 -15.30
N VAL A 135 -1.61 33.04 -16.17
CA VAL A 135 -1.68 34.42 -16.64
C VAL A 135 -3.11 34.59 -17.18
N GLY A 136 -3.93 35.31 -16.43
CA GLY A 136 -5.33 35.59 -16.72
C GLY A 136 -5.71 36.91 -16.10
#